data_AF-A0A7V3IZT3-F1
#
_entry.id   AF-A0A7V3IZT3-F1
#
_cell.length_a   1.000
_cell.length_b   1.000
_cell.length_c   1.000
_cell.angle_alpha   90.00
_cell.angle_beta   90.00
_cell.angle_gamma   90.00
#
_symmetry.space_group_name_H-M   'P 1'
#
loop_
_entity.id
_entity.type
_entity.pdbx_description
1 polymer ?
#
loop_
_entity_poly.entity_id
_entity_poly.type
_entity_poly.pdbx_seq_one_letter_code
_entity_poly.pdbx_strand_id
1 'polypeptide(L)'
;LRERRPDRAIETNVEFWAAVILDFAQVPANMMPAMFTCGRTAGWCAHILEQKHLGKLVRPSAIYVGPGPRTPEQVEGWDRSLVHA
;
A
#
# COMPACT_ATOMS: atom_id res chain seq x y z
N LEU A 1 -1.58 24.94 12.81
CA LEU A 1 -2.51 23.83 12.48
C LEU A 1 -3.59 23.70 13.54
N ARG A 2 -3.22 23.57 14.83
CA ARG A 2 -4.14 23.53 15.98
C ARG A 2 -5.15 24.69 16.06
N GLU A 3 -4.73 25.93 15.78
CA GLU A 3 -5.64 27.10 15.81
C GLU A 3 -6.78 27.03 14.78
N ARG A 4 -6.59 26.33 13.65
CA ARG A 4 -7.58 26.22 12.57
C ARG A 4 -8.54 25.05 12.74
N ARG A 5 -8.17 24.04 13.52
CA ARG A 5 -8.93 22.81 13.80
C ARG A 5 -8.68 22.37 15.25
N PRO A 6 -9.31 23.04 16.23
CA PRO A 6 -9.00 22.82 17.65
C PRO A 6 -9.44 21.43 18.16
N ASP A 7 -10.36 20.78 17.45
CA ASP A 7 -10.86 19.43 17.72
C ASP A 7 -9.94 18.30 17.19
N ARG A 8 -8.88 18.65 16.44
CA ARG A 8 -7.95 17.68 15.84
C ARG A 8 -6.50 18.04 16.15
N ALA A 9 -5.78 17.10 16.75
CA ALA A 9 -4.34 17.19 16.90
C ALA A 9 -3.66 16.98 15.54
N ILE A 10 -3.43 18.08 14.81
CA ILE A 10 -2.73 18.08 13.53
C ILE A 10 -1.36 18.71 13.74
N GLU A 11 -0.32 17.89 13.59
CA GLU A 11 1.07 18.31 13.65
C GLU A 11 1.71 18.26 12.26
N THR A 12 2.85 18.92 12.11
CA THR A 12 3.66 18.84 10.90
C THR A 12 4.24 17.44 10.77
N ASN A 13 3.98 16.79 9.64
CA ASN A 13 4.55 15.49 9.35
C ASN A 13 6.05 15.58 8.99
N VAL A 14 6.75 14.46 9.06
CA VAL A 14 8.18 14.43 8.72
C VAL A 14 8.41 14.74 7.24
N GLU A 15 7.45 14.41 6.38
CA GLU A 15 7.52 14.61 4.94
C GLU A 15 7.64 16.10 4.57
N PHE A 16 7.04 17.00 5.36
CA PHE A 16 7.15 18.44 5.15
C PHE A 16 8.61 18.91 5.15
N TRP A 17 9.35 18.57 6.21
CA TRP A 17 10.76 18.96 6.32
C TRP A 17 11.67 18.10 5.44
N ALA A 18 11.34 16.83 5.24
CA ALA A 18 12.09 15.96 4.32
C ALA A 18 12.06 16.50 2.89
N ALA A 19 10.92 17.01 2.41
CA ALA A 19 10.82 17.62 1.09
C ALA A 19 11.74 18.85 0.95
N VAL A 20 11.76 19.73 1.95
CA VAL A 20 12.64 20.91 1.98
C VAL A 20 14.11 20.50 1.96
N ILE A 21 14.50 19.49 2.74
CA ILE A 21 15.90 19.02 2.80
C ILE A 21 16.33 18.37 1.48
N LEU A 22 15.48 17.55 0.87
CA LEU A 22 15.78 16.87 -0.40
C LEU A 22 15.80 17.85 -1.58
N ASP A 23 14.92 18.84 -1.59
CA ASP A 23 14.94 19.93 -2.57
C ASP A 23 16.21 20.77 -2.44
N PHE A 24 16.62 21.10 -1.21
CA PHE A 24 17.91 21.76 -0.94
C PHE A 24 19.10 20.95 -1.47
N ALA A 25 19.04 19.62 -1.38
CA ALA A 25 20.03 18.71 -1.95
C ALA A 25 19.88 18.50 -3.48
N GLN A 26 19.03 19.28 -4.16
CA GLN A 26 18.74 19.21 -5.59
C GLN A 26 18.21 17.86 -6.08
N VAL A 27 17.52 17.12 -5.21
CA VAL A 27 16.87 15.86 -5.58
C VAL A 27 15.59 16.18 -6.35
N PRO A 28 15.44 15.71 -7.61
CA PRO A 28 14.20 15.88 -8.36
C PRO A 28 13.00 15.28 -7.62
N ALA A 29 11.83 15.92 -7.68
CA ALA A 29 10.65 15.49 -6.93
C ALA A 29 10.24 14.03 -7.22
N ASN A 30 10.38 13.57 -8.46
CA ASN A 30 10.11 12.19 -8.86
C ASN A 30 11.12 11.17 -8.28
N MET A 31 12.26 11.63 -7.77
CA MET A 31 13.29 10.80 -7.13
C MET A 31 13.17 10.76 -5.61
N MET A 32 12.38 11.64 -4.98
CA MET A 32 12.19 11.65 -3.52
C MET A 32 11.70 10.30 -2.94
N PRO A 33 10.77 9.55 -3.57
CA PRO A 33 10.42 8.20 -3.11
C PRO A 33 11.59 7.22 -3.15
N ALA A 34 12.49 7.36 -4.13
CA ALA A 34 13.70 6.53 -4.21
C ALA A 34 14.69 6.87 -3.09
N MET A 35 14.87 8.16 -2.76
CA MET A 35 15.70 8.57 -1.61
C MET A 35 15.16 8.04 -0.28
N PHE A 36 13.84 8.08 -0.09
CA PHE A 36 13.19 7.45 1.05
C PHE A 36 13.46 5.93 1.11
N THR A 37 13.33 5.26 -0.04
CA THR A 37 13.61 3.82 -0.20
C THR A 37 15.04 3.50 0.21
N CYS A 38 16.03 4.27 -0.26
CA CYS A 38 17.44 4.11 0.13
C CYS A 38 17.62 4.13 1.65
N GLY A 39 17.06 5.13 2.35
CA GLY A 39 17.13 5.20 3.81
C GLY A 39 16.38 4.06 4.51
N ARG A 40 15.25 3.61 3.94
CA ARG A 40 14.41 2.57 4.55
C ARG A 40 14.96 1.16 4.40
N THR A 41 15.88 0.93 3.46
CA THR A 41 16.54 -0.37 3.28
C THR A 41 17.09 -0.95 4.57
N ALA A 42 17.72 -0.15 5.43
CA ALA A 42 18.26 -0.60 6.72
C ALA A 42 17.18 -1.22 7.62
N GLY A 43 16.05 -0.52 7.78
CA GLY A 43 14.92 -1.01 8.60
C GLY A 43 14.23 -2.23 7.98
N TRP A 44 14.06 -2.24 6.66
CA TRP A 44 13.48 -3.40 5.97
C TRP A 44 14.35 -4.64 6.09
N CYS A 45 15.67 -4.52 5.90
CA CYS A 45 16.59 -5.64 6.08
C CYS A 45 16.56 -6.16 7.53
N ALA A 46 16.52 -5.27 8.52
CA ALA A 46 16.40 -5.65 9.92
C ALA A 46 15.11 -6.43 10.20
N HIS A 47 13.95 -5.94 9.74
CA HIS A 47 12.68 -6.64 9.92
C HIS A 47 12.58 -7.94 9.13
N ILE A 48 13.17 -8.03 7.94
CA ILE A 48 13.25 -9.30 7.19
C ILE A 48 14.03 -10.34 7.99
N LEU A 49 15.17 -9.95 8.57
CA LEU A 49 15.97 -10.84 9.40
C LEU A 49 15.22 -11.26 10.67
N GLU A 50 14.56 -10.33 11.34
CA GLU A 50 13.71 -10.60 12.50
C GLU A 50 12.57 -11.58 12.15
N GLN A 51 11.87 -11.36 11.03
CA GLN A 51 10.81 -12.25 10.56
C GLN A 51 11.33 -13.65 10.20
N LYS A 52 12.53 -13.74 9.61
CA LYS A 52 13.19 -15.01 9.32
C LYS A 52 13.44 -15.80 10.60
N HIS A 53 13.88 -15.14 11.68
CA HIS A 53 14.06 -15.79 12.99
C HIS A 53 12.74 -16.13 13.66
N LEU A 54 11.69 -15.33 13.47
CA LEU A 54 10.34 -15.63 13.95
C LEU A 54 9.78 -16.91 13.31
N GLY A 55 10.13 -17.20 12.05
CA GLY A 55 9.81 -18.46 11.38
C GLY A 55 8.30 -18.70 11.16
N LYS A 56 7.49 -17.63 11.17
CA LYS A 56 6.03 -17.70 11.09
C LYS A 56 5.51 -17.19 9.75
N LEU A 57 4.66 -17.98 9.10
CA LEU A 57 3.96 -17.57 7.88
C LEU A 57 2.92 -16.47 8.17
N VAL A 58 2.97 -15.38 7.40
CA VAL A 58 1.94 -14.34 7.41
C VAL A 58 0.88 -14.68 6.35
N ARG A 59 -0.27 -15.20 6.79
CA ARG A 59 -1.40 -15.58 5.91
C ARG A 59 -2.73 -15.09 6.48
N PRO A 60 -3.13 -13.83 6.19
CA PRO A 60 -4.46 -13.35 6.54
C PRO A 60 -5.54 -14.09 5.73
N SER A 61 -6.77 -14.08 6.23
CA SER A 61 -7.95 -14.62 5.54
C SER A 61 -8.93 -13.49 5.22
N ALA A 62 -9.81 -13.73 4.26
CA ALA A 62 -10.89 -12.81 3.90
C ALA A 62 -12.24 -13.51 4.04
N ILE A 63 -13.29 -12.72 4.29
CA ILE A 63 -14.67 -13.20 4.29
C ILE A 63 -15.24 -12.95 2.90
N TYR A 64 -15.71 -14.02 2.25
CA TYR A 64 -16.39 -13.89 0.97
C TYR A 64 -17.81 -13.34 1.18
N VAL A 65 -18.08 -12.18 0.59
CA VAL A 65 -19.40 -11.52 0.56
C VAL A 65 -19.93 -11.34 -0.87
N GLY A 66 -19.34 -12.08 -1.81
CA GLY A 66 -19.78 -12.08 -3.20
C GLY A 66 -21.00 -12.98 -3.42
N PRO A 67 -21.47 -13.10 -4.67
CA PRO A 67 -22.61 -13.94 -5.02
C PRO A 67 -22.38 -15.41 -4.64
N GLY A 68 -23.45 -16.11 -4.25
CA GLY A 68 -23.41 -17.56 -4.07
C GLY A 68 -23.09 -18.32 -5.37
N PRO A 69 -22.98 -19.65 -5.32
CA PRO A 69 -22.78 -20.47 -6.51
C PRO A 69 -23.85 -20.18 -7.57
N ARG A 70 -23.42 -19.93 -8.80
CA ARG A 70 -24.29 -19.66 -9.95
C ARG A 70 -23.77 -20.40 -11.18
N THR A 71 -24.66 -20.81 -12.06
CA THR A 71 -24.26 -21.41 -13.34
C THR A 71 -23.72 -20.31 -14.27
N PRO A 72 -22.89 -20.67 -15.26
CA PRO A 72 -22.36 -19.68 -16.18
C PRO A 72 -23.45 -18.89 -16.93
N GLU A 73 -24.59 -19.52 -17.23
CA GLU A 73 -25.73 -18.89 -17.91
C GLU A 73 -26.39 -17.77 -17.10
N GLN A 74 -26.19 -17.76 -15.78
CA GLN A 74 -26.72 -16.74 -14.88
C GLN A 74 -25.76 -15.55 -14.72
N VAL A 75 -24.59 -15.59 -15.38
CA VAL A 75 -23.65 -14.47 -15.42
C VAL A 75 -24.08 -13.53 -16.55
N GLU A 76 -24.22 -12.25 -16.22
CA GLU A 76 -24.47 -11.21 -17.21
C GLU A 76 -23.39 -11.22 -18.30
N GLY A 77 -23.79 -11.23 -19.57
CA GLY A 77 -22.88 -11.36 -20.72
C GLY A 77 -22.58 -12.80 -21.17
N TRP A 78 -23.26 -13.82 -20.62
CA TRP A 78 -23.13 -15.19 -21.11
C TRP A 78 -23.72 -15.37 -22.52
N ASP A 79 -22.87 -15.67 -23.50
CA ASP A 79 -23.27 -16.00 -24.87
C ASP A 79 -23.30 -17.52 -25.09
N ARG A 80 -24.50 -18.04 -25.35
CA ARG A 80 -24.71 -19.47 -25.64
C ARG A 80 -24.16 -19.90 -27.00
N SER A 81 -23.88 -18.97 -27.91
CA SER A 81 -23.38 -19.29 -29.26
C SER A 81 -21.94 -19.83 -29.25
N LEU A 82 -21.17 -19.56 -28.19
CA LEU A 82 -19.77 -20.00 -28.03
C LEU A 82 -19.61 -21.45 -27.56
N VAL A 83 -20.70 -22.11 -27.15
CA VAL A 83 -20.66 -23.46 -26.54
C VAL A 83 -20.82 -24.57 -27.59
N HIS A 84 -21.17 -24.24 -28.84
CA HIS A 84 -21.47 -25.18 -29.92
C HIS A 84 -20.61 -25.02 -31.19
N ALA A 85 -19.47 -24.32 -31.12
CA ALA A 85 -18.45 -24.28 -32.17
C ALA A 85 -17.31 -25.26 -31.86
#